data_AF-A0A958QFL4-F1
#
_entry.id   AF-A0A958QFL4-F1
#
_cell.length_a   1.000
_cell.length_b   1.000
_cell.length_c   1.000
_cell.angle_alpha   90.00
_cell.angle_beta   90.00
_cell.angle_gamma   90.00
#
_symmetry.space_group_name_H-M   'P 1'
#
loop_
_entity.id
_entity.type
_entity.pdbx_description
1 polymer ?
#
loop_
_entity_poly.entity_id
_entity_poly.type
_entity_poly.pdbx_seq_one_letter_code
_entity_poly.pdbx_strand_id
1 'polypeptide(L)'
;MAYRQHQSNVIFCDTLITVSSKTQRLKLHRDGVKSGILFPGCIFGLTGSLNSARAFITAFREVTADKTGSPARLWNSFVDFCCKYEFDLDPEEAFQLILSSRASGKPKFYFFDSLLGFSAPPECDDKFLMGFGSGVATMEELIQETIIPKYESMESIVDKMIENQPISSEQVFPYLLSLWLSEFSLTFESSKLRAASVGGPFHFVAQTAHSEAPQQPAAYFFLNPNLPKKEIYADFFRVVPVANGVYIESMRPERRRHRELYVQASKSVFFDTMTRPDASYLSNEEMLSEVKEMLSAMPFFCFSGFGFTDPRLRHTSGFIFTNNGKREELFTKDGKPSPWLQSFLTHAMEQLRNSNDNSNR
;
A
#
# COMPACT_ATOMS: atom_id res chain seq x y z
N MET A 1 -3.70 -7.99 2.92
CA MET A 1 -4.00 -7.71 4.35
C MET A 1 -5.28 -6.90 4.41
N ALA A 2 -6.17 -7.16 5.37
CA ALA A 2 -7.49 -6.52 5.50
C ALA A 2 -7.61 -5.80 6.84
N TYR A 3 -8.21 -4.61 6.85
CA TYR A 3 -8.35 -3.75 8.02
C TYR A 3 -9.76 -3.17 8.16
N ARG A 4 -10.27 -3.04 9.39
CA ARG A 4 -11.57 -2.43 9.72
C ARG A 4 -11.44 -1.36 10.80
N GLN A 5 -12.10 -0.21 10.61
CA GLN A 5 -12.23 0.86 11.61
C GLN A 5 -13.63 1.48 11.52
N HIS A 6 -14.40 1.44 12.62
CA HIS A 6 -15.75 1.98 12.91
C HIS A 6 -16.81 2.08 11.79
N GLN A 7 -16.50 2.48 10.55
CA GLN A 7 -17.38 2.50 9.37
C GLN A 7 -16.69 2.21 8.02
N SER A 8 -15.40 1.85 8.01
CA SER A 8 -14.63 1.58 6.79
C SER A 8 -13.88 0.25 6.82
N ASN A 9 -13.74 -0.35 5.64
CA ASN A 9 -12.93 -1.52 5.36
C ASN A 9 -11.83 -1.13 4.36
N VAL A 10 -10.61 -1.61 4.58
CA VAL A 10 -9.47 -1.31 3.74
C VAL A 10 -8.71 -2.59 3.39
N ILE A 11 -8.33 -2.73 2.13
CA ILE A 11 -7.53 -3.86 1.63
C ILE A 11 -6.16 -3.32 1.21
N PHE A 12 -5.10 -3.87 1.81
CA PHE A 12 -3.70 -3.54 1.51
C PHE A 12 -3.04 -4.67 0.71
N CYS A 13 -2.31 -4.29 -0.33
CA CYS A 13 -1.56 -5.19 -1.20
C CYS A 13 -0.15 -4.67 -1.45
N ASP A 14 0.81 -5.60 -1.52
CA ASP A 14 2.18 -5.33 -1.91
C ASP A 14 2.30 -5.26 -3.44
N THR A 15 3.18 -4.40 -3.95
CA THR A 15 3.56 -4.42 -5.35
C THR A 15 4.92 -5.10 -5.52
N LEU A 16 4.96 -6.44 -5.55
CA LEU A 16 6.21 -7.22 -5.58
C LEU A 16 7.22 -6.69 -6.61
N ILE A 17 8.32 -6.14 -6.09
CA ILE A 17 9.48 -5.69 -6.89
C ILE A 17 10.60 -6.72 -6.75
N THR A 18 10.95 -7.42 -7.83
CA THR A 18 12.13 -8.31 -7.85
C THR A 18 13.36 -7.54 -8.32
N VAL A 19 14.57 -7.96 -7.94
CA VAL A 19 15.81 -7.41 -8.49
C VAL A 19 16.35 -8.42 -9.49
N SER A 20 16.55 -8.02 -10.75
CA SER A 20 17.18 -8.88 -11.74
C SER A 20 18.62 -9.16 -11.33
N SER A 21 18.95 -10.43 -11.09
CA SER A 21 20.32 -10.86 -10.79
C SER A 21 21.33 -10.48 -11.88
N LYS A 22 20.90 -10.41 -13.15
CA LYS A 22 21.75 -10.08 -14.30
C LYS A 22 22.04 -8.58 -14.48
N THR A 23 21.11 -7.71 -14.11
CA THR A 23 21.23 -6.26 -14.38
C THR A 23 21.32 -5.41 -13.12
N GLN A 24 21.10 -6.02 -11.94
CA GLN A 24 20.82 -5.32 -10.67
C GLN A 24 19.73 -4.24 -10.77
N ARG A 25 18.96 -4.21 -11.87
CA ARG A 25 17.81 -3.35 -12.05
C ARG A 25 16.60 -4.02 -11.40
N LEU A 26 15.75 -3.21 -10.79
CA LEU A 26 14.44 -3.66 -10.33
C LEU A 26 13.66 -4.18 -11.54
N LYS A 27 13.33 -5.47 -11.53
CA LYS A 27 12.50 -6.12 -12.52
C LYS A 27 11.14 -6.36 -11.89
N LEU A 28 10.13 -5.69 -12.44
CA LEU A 28 8.78 -5.74 -11.92
C LEU A 28 8.10 -7.01 -12.43
N HIS A 29 7.30 -7.66 -11.57
CA HIS A 29 6.33 -8.62 -12.09
C HIS A 29 5.26 -7.82 -12.86
N ARG A 30 4.90 -8.25 -14.06
CA ARG A 30 3.84 -7.60 -14.87
C ARG A 30 2.46 -7.68 -14.20
N ASP A 31 2.37 -8.36 -13.06
CA ASP A 31 1.13 -8.73 -12.37
C ASP A 31 1.08 -8.18 -10.94
N GLY A 32 1.68 -7.00 -10.73
CA GLY A 32 1.92 -6.47 -9.39
C GLY A 32 0.69 -5.93 -8.66
N VAL A 33 -0.44 -5.69 -9.34
CA VAL A 33 -1.63 -5.07 -8.73
C VAL A 33 -2.64 -6.13 -8.35
N LYS A 34 -2.74 -6.40 -7.05
CA LYS A 34 -3.56 -7.50 -6.50
C LYS A 34 -4.86 -7.01 -5.84
N SER A 35 -5.26 -5.77 -6.06
CA SER A 35 -6.46 -5.19 -5.44
C SER A 35 -7.16 -4.21 -6.36
N GLY A 36 -8.46 -4.03 -6.19
CA GLY A 36 -9.21 -3.04 -6.94
C GLY A 36 -10.66 -2.91 -6.48
N ILE A 37 -11.44 -2.16 -7.26
CA ILE A 37 -12.90 -2.10 -7.13
C ILE A 37 -13.46 -3.17 -8.08
N LEU A 38 -14.11 -4.20 -7.56
CA LEU A 38 -14.65 -5.28 -8.40
C LEU A 38 -15.85 -4.78 -9.20
N PHE A 39 -16.77 -4.09 -8.51
CA PHE A 39 -17.95 -3.40 -9.04
C PHE A 39 -18.41 -2.34 -8.01
N PRO A 40 -19.33 -1.42 -8.36
CA PRO A 40 -19.85 -0.43 -7.42
C PRO A 40 -20.38 -1.05 -6.13
N GLY A 41 -19.73 -0.74 -5.02
CA GLY A 41 -20.01 -1.29 -3.70
C GLY A 41 -19.27 -2.58 -3.32
N CYS A 42 -18.27 -3.01 -4.09
CA CYS A 42 -17.39 -4.12 -3.74
C CYS A 42 -15.92 -3.84 -4.10
N ILE A 43 -15.02 -3.93 -3.12
CA ILE A 43 -13.57 -3.90 -3.32
C ILE A 43 -12.98 -5.29 -3.10
N PHE A 44 -11.83 -5.57 -3.70
CA PHE A 44 -11.19 -6.88 -3.59
C PHE A 44 -9.67 -6.80 -3.39
N GLY A 45 -9.12 -7.86 -2.80
CA GLY A 45 -7.71 -8.21 -2.77
C GLY A 45 -7.51 -9.67 -3.16
N LEU A 46 -6.38 -10.00 -3.78
CA LEU A 46 -6.10 -11.28 -4.43
C LEU A 46 -4.82 -11.93 -3.89
N THR A 47 -4.84 -13.26 -3.76
CA THR A 47 -3.66 -14.10 -3.59
C THR A 47 -3.83 -15.43 -4.34
N GLY A 48 -2.74 -16.17 -4.58
CA GLY A 48 -2.72 -17.38 -5.41
C GLY A 48 -2.47 -17.09 -6.89
N SER A 49 -3.05 -17.90 -7.78
CA SER A 49 -2.87 -17.76 -9.22
C SER A 49 -3.47 -16.47 -9.75
N LEU A 50 -2.61 -15.56 -10.21
CA LEU A 50 -3.05 -14.29 -10.76
C LEU A 50 -3.78 -14.50 -12.08
N ASN A 51 -3.32 -15.40 -12.95
CA ASN A 51 -3.89 -15.61 -14.28
C ASN A 51 -5.34 -16.12 -14.21
N SER A 52 -5.61 -17.11 -13.38
CA SER A 52 -6.94 -17.72 -13.22
C SER A 52 -7.90 -16.73 -12.56
N ALA A 53 -7.42 -16.00 -11.54
CA ALA A 53 -8.17 -14.89 -10.97
C ALA A 53 -8.49 -13.80 -12.02
N ARG A 54 -7.58 -13.56 -12.97
CA ARG A 54 -7.82 -12.62 -14.06
C ARG A 54 -8.93 -13.03 -14.98
N ALA A 55 -8.89 -14.28 -15.43
CA ALA A 55 -9.94 -14.85 -16.25
C ALA A 55 -11.30 -14.76 -15.54
N PHE A 56 -11.34 -15.10 -14.25
CA PHE A 56 -12.56 -15.04 -13.45
C PHE A 56 -13.15 -13.63 -13.34
N ILE A 57 -12.36 -12.63 -12.92
CA ILE A 57 -12.84 -11.25 -12.74
C ILE A 57 -13.24 -10.65 -14.09
N THR A 58 -12.50 -10.95 -15.16
CA THR A 58 -12.84 -10.48 -16.51
C THR A 58 -14.18 -11.04 -16.97
N ALA A 59 -14.37 -12.36 -16.85
CA ALA A 59 -15.62 -13.02 -17.22
C ALA A 59 -16.82 -12.50 -16.40
N PHE A 60 -16.64 -12.27 -15.09
CA PHE A 60 -17.69 -11.67 -14.28
C PHE A 60 -18.09 -10.27 -14.78
N ARG A 61 -17.11 -9.45 -15.12
CA ARG A 61 -17.34 -8.08 -15.59
C ARG A 61 -17.99 -8.05 -16.96
N GLU A 62 -17.62 -8.95 -17.88
CA GLU A 62 -18.28 -9.08 -19.18
C GLU A 62 -19.77 -9.41 -19.04
N VAL A 63 -20.13 -10.30 -18.12
CA VAL A 63 -21.54 -10.67 -17.83
C VAL A 63 -22.31 -9.56 -17.10
N THR A 64 -21.61 -8.58 -16.53
CA THR A 64 -22.19 -7.47 -15.76
C THR A 64 -21.98 -6.09 -16.37
N ALA A 65 -21.38 -5.98 -17.55
CA ALA A 65 -21.01 -4.72 -18.19
C ALA A 65 -22.21 -3.75 -18.35
N ASP A 66 -23.37 -4.27 -18.72
CA ASP A 66 -24.60 -3.48 -18.91
C ASP A 66 -25.49 -3.42 -17.66
N LYS A 67 -25.10 -4.12 -16.59
CA LYS A 67 -25.91 -4.20 -15.36
C LYS A 67 -25.59 -3.01 -14.46
N THR A 68 -26.40 -1.96 -14.58
CA THR A 68 -26.47 -0.93 -13.54
C THR A 68 -27.39 -1.41 -12.42
N GLY A 69 -27.00 -1.19 -11.16
CA GLY A 69 -27.77 -1.69 -10.03
C GLY A 69 -27.30 -1.18 -8.70
N SER A 70 -28.14 -1.35 -7.69
CA SER A 70 -27.73 -1.11 -6.30
C SER A 70 -26.63 -2.10 -5.89
N PRO A 71 -25.77 -1.73 -4.92
CA PRO A 71 -24.73 -2.63 -4.40
C PRO A 71 -25.24 -4.03 -4.03
N ALA A 72 -26.45 -4.12 -3.46
CA ALA A 72 -27.09 -5.39 -3.12
C ALA A 72 -27.41 -6.27 -4.33
N ARG A 73 -27.90 -5.68 -5.43
CA ARG A 73 -28.20 -6.43 -6.67
C ARG A 73 -26.93 -6.93 -7.34
N LEU A 74 -25.90 -6.09 -7.40
CA LEU A 74 -24.59 -6.46 -7.95
C LEU A 74 -23.94 -7.56 -7.13
N TRP A 75 -24.00 -7.46 -5.80
CA TRP A 75 -23.53 -8.51 -4.90
C TRP A 75 -24.23 -9.86 -5.13
N ASN A 76 -25.56 -9.88 -5.20
CA ASN A 76 -26.30 -11.11 -5.48
C ASN A 76 -25.95 -11.69 -6.87
N SER A 77 -25.74 -10.83 -7.87
CA SER A 77 -25.30 -11.26 -9.20
C SER A 77 -23.90 -11.86 -9.17
N PHE A 78 -23.01 -11.30 -8.35
CA PHE A 78 -21.66 -11.84 -8.14
C PHE A 78 -21.69 -13.20 -7.45
N VAL A 79 -22.48 -13.36 -6.38
CA VAL A 79 -22.63 -14.65 -5.70
C VAL A 79 -23.21 -15.71 -6.64
N ASP A 80 -24.25 -15.37 -7.42
CA ASP A 80 -24.82 -16.28 -8.42
C ASP A 80 -23.80 -16.65 -9.51
N PHE A 81 -22.97 -15.70 -9.95
CA PHE A 81 -21.89 -15.95 -10.89
C PHE A 81 -20.83 -16.89 -10.31
N CYS A 82 -20.39 -16.67 -9.07
CA CYS A 82 -19.47 -17.57 -8.37
C CYS A 82 -20.01 -19.01 -8.33
N CYS A 83 -21.31 -19.21 -8.13
CA CYS A 83 -21.89 -20.55 -8.09
C CYS A 83 -21.95 -21.25 -9.46
N LYS A 84 -21.86 -20.49 -10.56
CA LYS A 84 -22.01 -20.99 -11.94
C LYS A 84 -20.71 -21.01 -12.72
N TYR A 85 -19.71 -20.26 -12.27
CA TYR A 85 -18.42 -20.20 -12.94
C TYR A 85 -17.70 -21.54 -12.80
N GLU A 86 -17.19 -22.06 -13.91
CA GLU A 86 -16.42 -23.30 -13.94
C GLU A 86 -14.97 -22.99 -13.54
N PHE A 87 -14.65 -23.17 -12.25
CA PHE A 87 -13.30 -23.00 -11.74
C PHE A 87 -12.41 -24.19 -12.14
N ASP A 88 -11.15 -23.90 -12.43
CA ASP A 88 -10.12 -24.93 -12.51
C ASP A 88 -9.89 -25.52 -11.11
N LEU A 89 -9.85 -26.85 -11.03
CA LEU A 89 -9.66 -27.59 -9.79
C LEU A 89 -8.18 -27.92 -9.53
N ASP A 90 -7.28 -27.57 -10.45
CA ASP A 90 -5.84 -27.67 -10.24
C ASP A 90 -5.40 -26.72 -9.09
N PRO A 91 -4.75 -27.23 -8.03
CA PRO A 91 -4.22 -26.40 -6.96
C PRO A 91 -3.27 -25.28 -7.41
N GLU A 92 -2.57 -25.43 -8.53
CA GLU A 92 -1.69 -24.39 -9.09
C GLU A 92 -2.48 -23.22 -9.72
N GLU A 93 -3.71 -23.48 -10.15
CA GLU A 93 -4.65 -22.48 -10.69
C GLU A 93 -5.53 -21.88 -9.58
N ALA A 94 -5.42 -22.38 -8.35
CA ALA A 94 -6.23 -21.91 -7.23
C ALA A 94 -5.88 -20.46 -6.83
N PHE A 95 -6.91 -19.71 -6.48
CA PHE A 95 -6.78 -18.35 -5.99
C PHE A 95 -7.80 -18.03 -4.91
N GLN A 96 -7.50 -17.01 -4.11
CA GLN A 96 -8.36 -16.53 -3.05
C GLN A 96 -8.61 -15.04 -3.20
N LEU A 97 -9.86 -14.64 -2.95
CA LEU A 97 -10.28 -13.26 -2.90
C LEU A 97 -10.70 -12.88 -1.48
N ILE A 98 -10.17 -11.75 -1.03
CA ILE A 98 -10.71 -11.00 0.09
C ILE A 98 -11.61 -9.95 -0.53
N LEU A 99 -12.88 -9.93 -0.12
CA LEU A 99 -13.87 -9.01 -0.65
C LEU A 99 -14.37 -8.13 0.48
N SER A 100 -14.59 -6.85 0.21
CA SER A 100 -15.41 -6.02 1.09
C SER A 100 -16.60 -5.50 0.30
N SER A 101 -17.81 -5.79 0.79
CA SER A 101 -19.06 -5.38 0.16
C SER A 101 -19.93 -4.57 1.10
N ARG A 102 -20.47 -3.46 0.57
CA ARG A 102 -21.47 -2.60 1.25
C ARG A 102 -22.91 -2.90 0.83
N ALA A 103 -23.17 -4.09 0.28
CA ALA A 103 -24.51 -4.55 -0.08
C ALA A 103 -25.53 -4.45 1.08
N SER A 104 -25.07 -4.62 2.33
CA SER A 104 -25.91 -4.51 3.53
C SER A 104 -26.02 -3.10 4.10
N GLY A 105 -25.50 -2.08 3.39
CA GLY A 105 -25.42 -0.69 3.85
C GLY A 105 -24.12 -0.37 4.59
N LYS A 106 -23.59 -1.30 5.41
CA LYS A 106 -22.25 -1.20 6.01
C LYS A 106 -21.27 -2.14 5.30
N PRO A 107 -20.00 -1.73 5.09
CA PRO A 107 -18.96 -2.61 4.56
C PRO A 107 -18.77 -3.84 5.43
N LYS A 108 -18.72 -5.02 4.80
CA LYS A 108 -18.43 -6.30 5.45
C LYS A 108 -17.42 -7.08 4.62
N PHE A 109 -16.49 -7.74 5.30
CA PHE A 109 -15.54 -8.63 4.64
C PHE A 109 -16.17 -9.99 4.34
N TYR A 110 -15.77 -10.57 3.21
CA TYR A 110 -16.10 -11.92 2.78
C TYR A 110 -14.84 -12.57 2.22
N PHE A 111 -14.74 -13.88 2.38
CA PHE A 111 -13.65 -14.66 1.84
C PHE A 111 -14.19 -15.62 0.79
N PHE A 112 -13.54 -15.63 -0.35
CA PHE A 112 -13.85 -16.53 -1.44
C PHE A 112 -12.59 -17.29 -1.84
N ASP A 113 -12.70 -18.60 -1.92
CA ASP A 113 -11.66 -19.51 -2.37
C ASP A 113 -12.16 -20.19 -3.65
N SER A 114 -11.35 -20.23 -4.71
CA SER A 114 -11.78 -20.79 -6.00
C SER A 114 -12.11 -22.29 -5.93
N LEU A 115 -11.55 -23.01 -4.95
CA LEU A 115 -11.79 -24.45 -4.75
C LEU A 115 -12.91 -24.72 -3.74
N LEU A 116 -13.04 -23.86 -2.72
CA LEU A 116 -13.94 -24.10 -1.59
C LEU A 116 -15.19 -23.20 -1.57
N GLY A 117 -15.22 -22.15 -2.40
CA GLY A 117 -16.29 -21.16 -2.44
C GLY A 117 -16.21 -20.15 -1.29
N PHE A 118 -17.38 -19.62 -0.91
CA PHE A 118 -17.46 -18.61 0.15
C PHE A 118 -17.27 -19.21 1.55
N SER A 119 -16.47 -18.54 2.36
CA SER A 119 -16.31 -18.83 3.79
C SER A 119 -16.71 -17.62 4.64
N ALA A 120 -17.16 -17.91 5.86
CA ALA A 120 -17.46 -16.87 6.82
C ALA A 120 -16.17 -16.15 7.23
N PRO A 121 -16.20 -14.80 7.38
CA PRO A 121 -15.08 -14.12 8.01
C PRO A 121 -14.92 -14.57 9.46
N PRO A 122 -13.70 -14.54 10.01
CA PRO A 122 -13.53 -14.70 11.44
C PRO A 122 -14.40 -13.67 12.18
N GLU A 123 -14.93 -14.07 13.33
CA GLU A 123 -15.54 -13.10 14.24
C GLU A 123 -14.44 -12.16 14.74
N CYS A 124 -14.47 -10.92 14.26
CA CYS A 124 -13.51 -9.89 14.62
C CYS A 124 -14.22 -8.73 15.32
N ASP A 125 -13.60 -8.21 16.37
CA ASP A 125 -14.00 -6.99 17.07
C ASP A 125 -13.98 -5.74 16.15
N ASP A 126 -14.39 -4.59 16.68
CA ASP A 126 -14.61 -3.34 15.93
C ASP A 126 -13.37 -2.82 15.18
N LYS A 127 -12.16 -3.22 15.60
CA LYS A 127 -10.88 -2.95 14.94
C LYS A 127 -10.10 -4.26 14.79
N PHE A 128 -9.74 -4.65 13.56
CA PHE A 128 -8.88 -5.81 13.34
C PHE A 128 -7.99 -5.61 12.11
N LEU A 129 -6.85 -6.30 12.10
CA LEU A 129 -5.93 -6.39 10.98
C LEU A 129 -5.62 -7.86 10.72
N MET A 130 -5.80 -8.34 9.49
CA MET A 130 -5.60 -9.74 9.14
C MET A 130 -4.73 -9.90 7.88
N GLY A 131 -3.71 -10.74 7.98
CA GLY A 131 -2.84 -11.12 6.87
C GLY A 131 -3.50 -12.15 5.93
N PHE A 132 -3.15 -12.09 4.64
CA PHE A 132 -3.53 -13.12 3.64
C PHE A 132 -2.37 -13.40 2.68
N GLY A 133 -2.29 -14.65 2.21
CA GLY A 133 -1.29 -15.13 1.25
C GLY A 133 -0.02 -15.72 1.86
N SER A 134 0.99 -15.94 1.02
CA SER A 134 2.23 -16.64 1.37
C SER A 134 3.09 -15.94 2.44
N GLY A 135 2.96 -14.62 2.59
CA GLY A 135 3.74 -13.84 3.57
C GLY A 135 3.12 -13.71 4.95
N VAL A 136 1.96 -14.33 5.22
CA VAL A 136 1.22 -14.16 6.48
C VAL A 136 2.04 -14.58 7.68
N ALA A 137 2.61 -15.78 7.67
CA ALA A 137 3.40 -16.28 8.80
C ALA A 137 4.56 -15.32 9.17
N THR A 138 5.14 -14.65 8.17
CA THR A 138 6.24 -13.69 8.38
C THR A 138 5.76 -12.33 8.89
N MET A 139 4.52 -11.94 8.60
CA MET A 139 3.95 -10.64 9.00
C MET A 139 3.09 -10.73 10.27
N GLU A 140 2.58 -11.90 10.63
CA GLU A 140 1.61 -12.05 11.73
C GLU A 140 2.18 -11.58 13.08
N GLU A 141 3.39 -12.03 13.43
CA GLU A 141 4.09 -11.59 14.65
C GLU A 141 4.27 -10.06 14.68
N LEU A 142 4.69 -9.45 13.56
CA LEU A 142 4.81 -7.99 13.46
C LEU A 142 3.46 -7.28 13.63
N ILE A 143 2.42 -7.80 12.98
CA ILE A 143 1.07 -7.23 13.03
C ILE A 143 0.60 -7.18 14.49
N GLN A 144 0.67 -8.32 15.17
CA GLN A 144 0.16 -8.48 16.52
C GLN A 144 1.03 -7.77 17.57
N GLU A 145 2.35 -7.87 17.47
CA GLU A 145 3.25 -7.36 18.52
C GLU A 145 3.70 -5.92 18.32
N THR A 146 3.65 -5.40 17.08
CA THR A 146 4.17 -4.06 16.76
C THR A 146 3.12 -3.14 16.17
N ILE A 147 2.41 -3.55 15.12
CA ILE A 147 1.52 -2.65 14.38
C ILE A 147 0.28 -2.32 15.20
N ILE A 148 -0.43 -3.33 15.71
CA ILE A 148 -1.68 -3.14 16.49
C ILE A 148 -1.43 -2.32 17.76
N PRO A 149 -0.43 -2.63 18.62
CA PRO A 149 -0.18 -1.84 19.82
C PRO A 149 0.21 -0.38 19.52
N LYS A 150 1.01 -0.15 18.47
CA LYS A 150 1.37 1.22 18.05
C LYS A 150 0.17 1.98 17.50
N TYR A 151 -0.70 1.29 16.77
CA TYR A 151 -1.90 1.89 16.19
C TYR A 151 -2.76 2.59 17.26
N GLU A 152 -3.03 1.93 18.38
CA GLU A 152 -3.83 2.50 19.49
C GLU A 152 -3.18 3.77 20.08
N SER A 153 -1.86 3.75 20.24
CA SER A 153 -1.12 4.91 20.75
C SER A 153 -1.10 6.09 19.76
N MET A 154 -1.19 5.80 18.46
CA MET A 154 -1.06 6.79 17.38
C MET A 154 -2.36 7.51 17.04
N GLU A 155 -3.53 6.96 17.40
CA GLU A 155 -4.84 7.64 17.28
C GLU A 155 -4.81 9.05 17.84
N SER A 156 -4.39 9.17 19.10
CA SER A 156 -4.28 10.48 19.77
C SER A 156 -3.25 11.43 19.15
N ILE A 157 -2.20 10.91 18.50
CA ILE A 157 -1.14 11.71 17.87
C ILE A 157 -1.62 12.22 16.51
N VAL A 158 -2.22 11.34 15.72
CA VAL A 158 -2.78 11.68 14.41
C VAL A 158 -3.86 12.73 14.57
N ASP A 159 -4.79 12.55 15.52
CA ASP A 159 -5.86 13.51 15.80
C ASP A 159 -5.31 14.90 16.13
N LYS A 160 -4.26 15.00 16.96
CA LYS A 160 -3.59 16.27 17.27
C LYS A 160 -2.92 16.90 16.05
N MET A 161 -2.30 16.09 15.18
CA MET A 161 -1.62 16.60 13.99
C MET A 161 -2.57 17.14 12.93
N ILE A 162 -3.82 16.65 12.91
CA ILE A 162 -4.85 17.05 11.96
C ILE A 162 -5.93 17.95 12.56
N GLU A 163 -5.80 18.38 13.82
CA GLU A 163 -6.81 19.14 14.57
C GLU A 163 -7.36 20.37 13.81
N ASN A 164 -6.56 20.98 12.94
CA ASN A 164 -6.94 22.15 12.13
C ASN A 164 -6.99 21.85 10.62
N GLN A 165 -7.08 20.58 10.23
CA GLN A 165 -7.09 20.14 8.84
C GLN A 165 -8.48 19.60 8.45
N PRO A 166 -8.90 19.72 7.18
CA PRO A 166 -10.18 19.19 6.70
C PRO A 166 -10.11 17.68 6.43
N ILE A 167 -9.40 16.92 7.26
CA ILE A 167 -9.19 15.48 7.13
C ILE A 167 -9.43 14.79 8.47
N SER A 168 -9.95 13.58 8.43
CA SER A 168 -10.16 12.74 9.62
C SER A 168 -9.03 11.72 9.79
N SER A 169 -8.86 11.22 11.01
CA SER A 169 -7.85 10.19 11.29
C SER A 169 -8.16 8.88 10.57
N GLU A 170 -9.43 8.53 10.35
CA GLU A 170 -9.86 7.43 9.49
C GLU A 170 -9.33 7.53 8.05
N GLN A 171 -9.17 8.75 7.52
CA GLN A 171 -8.58 8.96 6.19
C GLN A 171 -7.05 8.87 6.21
N VAL A 172 -6.40 9.13 7.34
CA VAL A 172 -4.93 9.14 7.47
C VAL A 172 -4.38 7.76 7.80
N PHE A 173 -5.10 6.97 8.61
CA PHE A 173 -4.64 5.68 9.10
C PHE A 173 -4.23 4.69 8.02
N PRO A 174 -4.97 4.54 6.91
CA PRO A 174 -4.55 3.66 5.83
C PRO A 174 -3.17 4.03 5.26
N TYR A 175 -2.84 5.31 5.16
CA TYR A 175 -1.51 5.74 4.71
C TYR A 175 -0.41 5.36 5.72
N LEU A 176 -0.70 5.45 7.01
CA LEU A 176 0.20 5.03 8.09
C LEU A 176 0.52 3.55 8.03
N LEU A 177 -0.51 2.73 7.94
CA LEU A 177 -0.32 1.30 7.84
C LEU A 177 0.40 0.95 6.53
N SER A 178 0.06 1.59 5.42
CA SER A 178 0.73 1.36 4.14
C SER A 178 2.22 1.72 4.18
N LEU A 179 2.60 2.79 4.87
CA LEU A 179 4.01 3.11 5.08
C LEU A 179 4.72 2.03 5.88
N TRP A 180 4.16 1.61 7.02
CA TRP A 180 4.80 0.61 7.88
C TRP A 180 4.99 -0.72 7.16
N LEU A 181 3.98 -1.17 6.44
CA LEU A 181 4.06 -2.37 5.60
C LEU A 181 5.12 -2.22 4.50
N SER A 182 5.16 -1.06 3.83
CA SER A 182 6.16 -0.76 2.80
C SER A 182 7.57 -0.71 3.35
N GLU A 183 7.78 -0.10 4.51
CA GLU A 183 9.08 -0.01 5.13
C GLU A 183 9.57 -1.40 5.51
N PHE A 184 8.70 -2.22 6.10
CA PHE A 184 9.02 -3.59 6.48
C PHE A 184 9.41 -4.46 5.28
N SER A 185 8.66 -4.36 4.19
CA SER A 185 8.91 -5.12 2.96
C SER A 185 10.14 -4.65 2.17
N LEU A 186 10.51 -3.38 2.28
CA LEU A 186 11.60 -2.77 1.51
C LEU A 186 12.93 -2.69 2.27
N THR A 187 12.90 -2.85 3.59
CA THR A 187 14.10 -2.72 4.44
C THR A 187 14.37 -4.00 5.27
N PHE A 188 13.80 -4.14 6.47
CA PHE A 188 14.13 -5.14 7.51
C PHE A 188 14.02 -6.57 7.04
N GLU A 189 12.79 -6.96 6.77
CA GLU A 189 12.44 -8.32 6.42
C GLU A 189 12.39 -8.51 4.92
N SER A 190 12.96 -7.56 4.16
CA SER A 190 12.90 -7.60 2.70
C SER A 190 13.42 -8.93 2.13
N SER A 191 14.43 -9.55 2.76
CA SER A 191 14.92 -10.87 2.32
C SER A 191 13.94 -12.01 2.66
N LYS A 192 13.39 -12.04 3.89
CA LYS A 192 12.45 -13.09 4.31
C LYS A 192 11.11 -12.97 3.57
N LEU A 193 10.58 -11.76 3.45
CA LEU A 193 9.35 -11.47 2.73
C LEU A 193 9.48 -11.75 1.23
N ARG A 194 10.61 -11.39 0.62
CA ARG A 194 10.85 -11.74 -0.80
C ARG A 194 10.92 -13.24 -1.03
N ALA A 195 11.47 -14.01 -0.08
CA ALA A 195 11.42 -15.48 -0.15
C ALA A 195 9.99 -16.02 -0.08
N ALA A 196 9.08 -15.30 0.57
CA ALA A 196 7.65 -15.57 0.60
C ALA A 196 6.85 -14.82 -0.50
N SER A 197 7.52 -14.32 -1.55
CA SER A 197 6.88 -13.58 -2.67
C SER A 197 6.11 -12.31 -2.26
N VAL A 198 6.51 -11.67 -1.17
CA VAL A 198 6.00 -10.37 -0.71
C VAL A 198 7.10 -9.32 -0.81
N GLY A 199 6.80 -8.16 -1.40
CA GLY A 199 7.80 -7.10 -1.50
C GLY A 199 7.28 -5.84 -2.17
N GLY A 200 8.12 -4.79 -2.17
CA GLY A 200 7.73 -3.52 -2.77
C GLY A 200 6.84 -2.66 -1.87
N PRO A 201 6.53 -1.42 -2.28
CA PRO A 201 5.63 -0.58 -1.52
C PRO A 201 4.22 -1.20 -1.51
N PHE A 202 3.54 -1.03 -0.39
CA PHE A 202 2.14 -1.34 -0.26
C PHE A 202 1.29 -0.18 -0.78
N HIS A 203 0.13 -0.55 -1.30
CA HIS A 203 -0.97 0.36 -1.62
C HIS A 203 -2.27 -0.23 -1.10
N PHE A 204 -3.34 0.58 -1.11
CA PHE A 204 -4.63 0.12 -0.63
C PHE A 204 -5.82 0.59 -1.47
N VAL A 205 -6.94 -0.08 -1.26
CA VAL A 205 -8.28 0.37 -1.68
C VAL A 205 -9.14 0.41 -0.43
N ALA A 206 -9.82 1.53 -0.21
CA ALA A 206 -10.70 1.75 0.93
C ALA A 206 -12.17 1.75 0.50
N GLN A 207 -13.03 1.28 1.40
CA GLN A 207 -14.48 1.27 1.22
C GLN A 207 -15.15 1.78 2.49
N THR A 208 -16.09 2.72 2.31
CA THR A 208 -17.00 3.22 3.34
C THR A 208 -18.42 2.74 3.06
N ALA A 209 -19.40 3.11 3.90
CA ALA A 209 -20.81 2.88 3.61
C ALA A 209 -21.30 3.52 2.30
N HIS A 210 -20.60 4.56 1.81
CA HIS A 210 -21.08 5.40 0.70
C HIS A 210 -20.25 5.25 -0.58
N SER A 211 -18.96 4.94 -0.45
CA SER A 211 -18.03 4.97 -1.58
C SER A 211 -16.90 3.96 -1.43
N GLU A 212 -16.21 3.73 -2.54
CA GLU A 212 -14.97 2.98 -2.62
C GLU A 212 -13.97 3.78 -3.45
N ALA A 213 -12.71 3.79 -3.05
CA ALA A 213 -11.66 4.51 -3.75
C ALA A 213 -10.31 3.84 -3.57
N PRO A 214 -9.46 3.81 -4.61
CA PRO A 214 -8.05 3.52 -4.42
C PRO A 214 -7.42 4.59 -3.52
N GLN A 215 -6.32 4.21 -2.87
CA GLN A 215 -5.42 5.13 -2.18
C GLN A 215 -5.16 6.36 -3.06
N GLN A 216 -5.26 7.58 -2.53
CA GLN A 216 -4.79 8.76 -3.26
C GLN A 216 -3.26 8.73 -3.34
N PRO A 217 -2.67 9.31 -4.40
CA PRO A 217 -1.22 9.37 -4.53
C PRO A 217 -0.50 9.84 -3.27
N ALA A 218 0.58 9.12 -2.93
CA ALA A 218 1.35 9.32 -1.71
C ALA A 218 2.85 9.22 -1.97
N ALA A 219 3.61 9.88 -1.11
CA ALA A 219 5.06 9.80 -1.05
C ALA A 219 5.48 9.24 0.30
N TYR A 220 6.27 8.16 0.28
CA TYR A 220 6.82 7.47 1.42
C TYR A 220 8.34 7.69 1.49
N PHE A 221 8.83 7.95 2.68
CA PHE A 221 10.25 8.16 2.96
C PHE A 221 10.72 7.15 3.99
N PHE A 222 11.81 6.43 3.72
CA PHE A 222 12.41 5.54 4.69
C PHE A 222 13.81 6.03 5.03
N LEU A 223 14.05 6.31 6.31
CA LEU A 223 15.34 6.82 6.76
C LEU A 223 16.21 5.67 7.26
N ASN A 224 17.36 5.51 6.64
CA ASN A 224 18.34 4.52 7.01
C ASN A 224 19.53 5.19 7.68
N PRO A 225 19.72 5.06 9.01
CA PRO A 225 20.88 5.60 9.69
C PRO A 225 22.09 4.71 9.39
N ASN A 226 23.18 5.33 8.97
CA ASN A 226 24.50 4.72 8.90
C ASN A 226 25.30 5.20 10.10
N LEU A 227 25.08 4.57 11.25
CA LEU A 227 25.68 4.94 12.53
C LEU A 227 27.22 5.03 12.45
N PRO A 228 27.94 4.05 11.84
CA PRO A 228 29.40 4.14 11.70
C PRO A 228 29.88 5.37 10.93
N LYS A 229 29.13 5.81 9.93
CA LYS A 229 29.48 7.00 9.13
C LYS A 229 28.84 8.29 9.63
N LYS A 230 27.96 8.21 10.64
CA LYS A 230 27.11 9.33 11.10
C LYS A 230 26.30 9.97 9.97
N GLU A 231 25.86 9.16 9.02
CA GLU A 231 25.06 9.58 7.86
C GLU A 231 23.62 9.06 7.99
N ILE A 232 22.65 9.72 7.36
CA ILE A 232 21.30 9.19 7.16
C ILE A 232 21.05 9.17 5.66
N TYR A 233 20.61 8.03 5.15
CA TYR A 233 20.13 7.90 3.78
C TYR A 233 18.61 7.88 3.77
N ALA A 234 17.98 8.50 2.79
CA ALA A 234 16.55 8.42 2.59
C ALA A 234 16.26 7.64 1.31
N ASP A 235 15.50 6.56 1.42
CA ASP A 235 14.83 5.98 0.26
C ASP A 235 13.47 6.68 0.09
N PHE A 236 13.14 7.07 -1.13
CA PHE A 236 11.87 7.71 -1.45
C PHE A 236 11.07 6.85 -2.42
N PHE A 237 9.79 6.66 -2.11
CA PHE A 237 8.84 5.96 -2.95
C PHE A 237 7.61 6.82 -3.14
N ARG A 238 7.28 7.16 -4.37
CA ARG A 238 6.00 7.77 -4.70
C ARG A 238 5.10 6.72 -5.30
N VAL A 239 3.92 6.53 -4.73
CA VAL A 239 2.90 5.58 -5.17
C VAL A 239 1.71 6.40 -5.64
N VAL A 240 1.30 6.21 -6.89
CA VAL A 240 0.23 6.98 -7.52
C VAL A 240 -0.72 5.96 -8.18
N PRO A 241 -1.97 5.74 -7.70
CA PRO A 241 -2.95 5.04 -8.52
C PRO A 241 -3.07 5.69 -9.89
N VAL A 242 -3.25 4.87 -10.92
CA VAL A 242 -3.60 5.31 -12.28
C VAL A 242 -4.80 4.47 -12.69
N ALA A 243 -5.50 4.87 -13.75
CA ALA A 243 -6.72 4.20 -14.20
C ALA A 243 -6.58 2.66 -14.22
N ASN A 244 -5.45 2.17 -14.71
CA ASN A 244 -5.17 0.74 -14.91
C ASN A 244 -4.09 0.20 -13.98
N GLY A 245 -3.94 0.71 -12.75
CA GLY A 245 -3.00 0.13 -11.80
C GLY A 245 -2.35 1.16 -10.89
N VAL A 246 -1.03 1.05 -10.75
CA VAL A 246 -0.25 1.85 -9.80
C VAL A 246 1.07 2.28 -10.44
N TYR A 247 1.32 3.57 -10.48
CA TYR A 247 2.61 4.13 -10.82
C TYR A 247 3.49 4.24 -9.56
N ILE A 248 4.71 3.69 -9.60
CA ILE A 248 5.69 3.83 -8.52
C ILE A 248 6.96 4.50 -9.02
N GLU A 249 7.34 5.60 -8.41
CA GLU A 249 8.66 6.19 -8.56
C GLU A 249 9.50 5.88 -7.34
N SER A 250 10.65 5.23 -7.54
CA SER A 250 11.63 4.97 -6.49
C SER A 250 12.85 5.83 -6.73
N MET A 251 13.23 6.62 -5.74
CA MET A 251 14.47 7.39 -5.72
C MET A 251 15.33 6.87 -4.59
N ARG A 252 16.44 6.22 -4.93
CA ARG A 252 17.41 5.73 -3.95
C ARG A 252 18.76 6.41 -4.16
N PRO A 253 19.48 6.76 -3.08
CA PRO A 253 20.86 7.22 -3.21
C PRO A 253 21.72 6.08 -3.77
N GLU A 254 22.58 6.38 -4.75
CA GLU A 254 23.51 5.39 -5.31
C GLU A 254 24.40 4.80 -4.20
N ARG A 255 24.33 3.48 -4.01
CA ARG A 255 25.15 2.76 -3.01
C ARG A 255 26.61 2.53 -3.44
N ARG A 256 27.08 3.17 -4.53
CA ARG A 256 28.45 2.99 -5.02
C ARG A 256 29.42 3.99 -4.39
N ARG A 257 30.65 3.51 -4.19
CA ARG A 257 31.75 4.21 -3.51
C ARG A 257 31.98 5.59 -4.14
N HIS A 258 32.10 6.59 -3.27
CA HIS A 258 32.59 7.95 -3.51
C HIS A 258 31.60 9.01 -4.06
N ARG A 259 31.26 9.91 -3.13
CA ARG A 259 31.20 11.38 -3.25
C ARG A 259 30.22 12.09 -4.17
N GLU A 260 29.39 11.42 -4.96
CA GLU A 260 28.33 12.12 -5.69
C GLU A 260 26.95 11.48 -5.43
N LEU A 261 26.03 12.30 -4.89
CA LEU A 261 24.62 11.99 -4.63
C LEU A 261 23.86 11.86 -5.97
N TYR A 262 24.25 10.93 -6.83
CA TYR A 262 23.37 10.57 -7.94
C TYR A 262 22.22 9.75 -7.38
N VAL A 263 21.04 10.36 -7.39
CA VAL A 263 19.79 9.70 -7.08
C VAL A 263 19.40 8.91 -8.33
N GLN A 264 19.54 7.58 -8.29
CA GLN A 264 18.96 6.77 -9.35
C GLN A 264 17.45 6.75 -9.13
N ALA A 265 16.74 7.61 -9.86
CA ALA A 265 15.28 7.57 -9.96
C ALA A 265 14.91 6.41 -10.90
N SER A 266 14.55 5.26 -10.35
CA SER A 266 13.88 4.22 -11.12
C SER A 266 12.39 4.52 -11.16
N LYS A 267 11.90 4.96 -12.32
CA LYS A 267 10.47 5.10 -12.58
C LYS A 267 9.92 3.76 -13.04
N SER A 268 8.91 3.26 -12.36
CA SER A 268 8.37 1.93 -12.53
C SER A 268 6.86 2.04 -12.62
N VAL A 269 6.34 1.77 -13.81
CA VAL A 269 4.90 1.79 -14.07
C VAL A 269 4.35 0.37 -13.88
N PHE A 270 3.27 0.23 -13.11
CA PHE A 270 2.56 -1.04 -12.96
C PHE A 270 1.18 -0.90 -13.57
N PHE A 271 0.96 -1.69 -14.60
CA PHE A 271 -0.32 -1.84 -15.27
C PHE A 271 -0.94 -3.17 -14.84
N ASP A 272 -2.21 -3.16 -14.49
CA ASP A 272 -3.06 -4.32 -14.50
C ASP A 272 -4.45 -3.94 -15.00
N THR A 273 -4.84 -4.46 -16.16
CA THR A 273 -6.17 -4.27 -16.75
C THR A 273 -7.29 -4.84 -15.86
N MET A 274 -6.92 -5.65 -14.86
CA MET A 274 -7.81 -6.17 -13.83
C MET A 274 -8.46 -5.12 -12.96
N THR A 275 -7.84 -3.95 -12.77
CA THR A 275 -8.45 -2.90 -11.96
C THR A 275 -9.53 -2.15 -12.74
N ARG A 276 -9.32 -1.93 -14.05
CA ARG A 276 -10.23 -1.25 -14.99
C ARG A 276 -9.99 -1.67 -16.47
N PRO A 277 -10.76 -2.61 -17.04
CA PRO A 277 -10.61 -3.04 -18.43
C PRO A 277 -11.29 -2.08 -19.44
N ASP A 278 -12.13 -1.16 -18.96
CA ASP A 278 -12.75 -0.08 -19.74
C ASP A 278 -11.76 1.02 -20.14
N ALA A 279 -10.66 1.13 -19.42
CA ALA A 279 -9.59 2.05 -19.76
C ALA A 279 -8.64 1.40 -20.76
N SER A 280 -8.52 2.02 -21.95
CA SER A 280 -7.54 1.63 -22.96
C SER A 280 -6.13 1.63 -22.39
N TYR A 281 -5.27 0.77 -22.91
CA TYR A 281 -3.85 0.80 -22.57
C TYR A 281 -3.32 2.22 -22.81
N LEU A 282 -2.98 2.91 -21.73
CA LEU A 282 -2.36 4.23 -21.82
C LEU A 282 -0.93 4.05 -22.27
N SER A 283 -0.52 4.78 -23.30
CA SER A 283 0.89 4.95 -23.60
C SER A 283 1.63 5.50 -22.38
N ASN A 284 2.95 5.31 -22.34
CA ASN A 284 3.76 5.88 -21.27
C ASN A 284 3.60 7.41 -21.16
N GLU A 285 3.36 8.11 -22.26
CA GLU A 285 3.18 9.56 -22.27
C GLU A 285 1.82 9.97 -21.69
N GLU A 286 0.74 9.30 -22.11
CA GLU A 286 -0.61 9.54 -21.57
C GLU A 286 -0.68 9.26 -20.07
N MET A 287 -0.06 8.17 -19.62
CA MET A 287 0.00 7.90 -18.19
C MET A 287 0.83 8.94 -17.44
N LEU A 288 2.00 9.34 -17.96
CA LEU A 288 2.79 10.38 -17.30
C LEU A 288 2.02 11.70 -17.24
N SER A 289 1.14 11.96 -18.21
CA SER A 289 0.20 13.08 -18.18
C SER A 289 -0.86 12.90 -17.08
N GLU A 290 -1.52 11.74 -17.02
CA GLU A 290 -2.49 11.41 -15.96
C GLU A 290 -1.87 11.55 -14.57
N VAL A 291 -0.67 10.99 -14.37
CA VAL A 291 0.08 11.14 -13.12
C VAL A 291 0.31 12.61 -12.82
N LYS A 292 0.79 13.42 -13.77
CA LYS A 292 0.99 14.87 -13.55
C LYS A 292 -0.30 15.58 -13.18
N GLU A 293 -1.40 15.27 -13.86
CA GLU A 293 -2.70 15.88 -13.63
C GLU A 293 -3.23 15.53 -12.24
N MET A 294 -3.25 14.24 -11.89
CA MET A 294 -3.62 13.79 -10.55
C MET A 294 -2.76 14.48 -9.51
N LEU A 295 -1.43 14.44 -9.67
CA LEU A 295 -0.49 15.08 -8.74
C LEU A 295 -0.79 16.58 -8.56
N SER A 296 -1.19 17.28 -9.63
CA SER A 296 -1.50 18.72 -9.59
C SER A 296 -2.84 19.06 -8.94
N ALA A 297 -3.78 18.11 -8.91
CA ALA A 297 -5.13 18.30 -8.39
C ALA A 297 -5.27 17.96 -6.91
N MET A 298 -4.26 17.30 -6.30
CA MET A 298 -4.38 16.84 -4.92
C MET A 298 -4.03 17.90 -3.88
N PRO A 299 -4.85 18.02 -2.83
CA PRO A 299 -4.63 19.00 -1.77
C PRO A 299 -3.64 18.54 -0.70
N PHE A 300 -3.07 17.33 -0.74
CA PHE A 300 -2.03 16.92 0.20
C PHE A 300 -1.19 15.74 -0.33
N PHE A 301 0.12 15.78 -0.14
CA PHE A 301 1.08 14.79 -0.57
C PHE A 301 2.30 14.83 0.34
N CYS A 302 2.23 14.19 1.50
CA CYS A 302 3.46 13.71 2.10
C CYS A 302 3.15 12.76 3.26
N PHE A 303 2.84 11.50 2.97
CA PHE A 303 2.95 10.52 4.03
C PHE A 303 4.43 10.18 4.31
N SER A 304 5.19 11.12 4.87
CA SER A 304 6.57 10.90 5.29
C SER A 304 6.61 10.40 6.71
N GLY A 305 6.35 9.12 6.95
CA GLY A 305 6.75 8.55 8.23
C GLY A 305 8.22 8.21 8.24
N PHE A 306 8.91 8.78 9.21
CA PHE A 306 10.32 8.62 9.39
C PHE A 306 10.57 7.49 10.38
N GLY A 307 10.96 6.32 9.87
CA GLY A 307 11.40 5.21 10.70
C GLY A 307 12.91 5.06 10.62
N PHE A 308 13.56 4.82 11.74
CA PHE A 308 14.89 4.21 11.74
C PHE A 308 14.70 2.74 11.55
N THR A 309 14.54 2.36 10.30
CA THR A 309 14.66 1.01 9.78
C THR A 309 13.93 -0.03 10.66
N ASP A 310 14.42 -0.50 11.80
CA ASP A 310 13.70 -1.48 12.63
C ASP A 310 12.44 -0.87 13.29
N PRO A 311 11.22 -1.31 12.93
CA PRO A 311 9.99 -0.82 13.54
C PRO A 311 9.94 -1.10 15.06
N ARG A 312 10.64 -2.12 15.56
CA ARG A 312 10.72 -2.45 17.00
C ARG A 312 11.54 -1.43 17.77
N LEU A 313 12.53 -0.79 17.12
CA LEU A 313 13.40 0.23 17.70
C LEU A 313 12.93 1.66 17.38
N ARG A 314 11.76 1.80 16.74
CA ARG A 314 11.24 3.10 16.33
C ARG A 314 10.63 3.85 17.51
N HIS A 315 11.36 4.85 17.98
CA HIS A 315 10.92 5.80 19.01
C HIS A 315 10.21 7.04 18.46
N THR A 316 10.36 7.34 17.16
CA THR A 316 9.78 8.53 16.54
C THR A 316 9.14 8.20 15.20
N SER A 317 7.99 8.83 14.90
CA SER A 317 7.39 8.93 13.57
C SER A 317 6.92 10.37 13.38
N GLY A 318 7.04 10.91 12.17
CA GLY A 318 6.53 12.23 11.82
C GLY A 318 5.63 12.13 10.60
N PHE A 319 4.85 13.17 10.30
CA PHE A 319 4.03 13.26 9.10
C PHE A 319 3.98 14.71 8.62
N ILE A 320 3.75 14.91 7.33
CA ILE A 320 3.56 16.25 6.76
C ILE A 320 2.32 16.21 5.88
N PHE A 321 1.47 17.22 5.95
CA PHE A 321 0.41 17.39 4.97
C PHE A 321 0.83 18.58 4.09
N THR A 322 0.95 18.39 2.78
CA THR A 322 1.38 19.46 1.85
C THR A 322 0.65 19.45 0.53
N ASN A 323 0.13 20.60 0.11
CA ASN A 323 -0.86 20.69 -0.95
C ASN A 323 -0.31 20.60 -2.37
N ASN A 324 1.01 20.49 -2.58
CA ASN A 324 1.56 20.33 -3.93
C ASN A 324 2.38 19.05 -4.12
N GLY A 325 2.83 18.40 -3.05
CA GLY A 325 3.46 17.08 -3.14
C GLY A 325 4.73 16.97 -3.91
N LYS A 326 5.38 18.11 -4.08
CA LYS A 326 6.54 18.23 -4.93
C LYS A 326 7.74 17.74 -4.13
N ARG A 327 8.62 16.99 -4.80
CA ARG A 327 9.93 16.64 -4.22
C ARG A 327 10.63 17.90 -3.73
N GLU A 328 10.44 19.01 -4.45
CA GLU A 328 10.99 20.34 -4.20
C GLU A 328 10.56 20.97 -2.86
N GLU A 329 9.49 20.49 -2.23
CA GLU A 329 9.05 20.94 -0.89
C GLU A 329 9.81 20.25 0.24
N LEU A 330 10.32 19.05 -0.04
CA LEU A 330 11.02 18.20 0.92
C LEU A 330 12.52 18.17 0.66
N PHE A 331 12.93 18.47 -0.57
CA PHE A 331 14.30 18.52 -1.01
C PHE A 331 14.53 19.75 -1.89
N THR A 332 15.68 20.39 -1.73
CA THR A 332 16.13 21.43 -2.65
C THR A 332 16.37 20.84 -4.05
N LYS A 333 16.54 21.71 -5.05
CA LYS A 333 16.89 21.30 -6.42
C LYS A 333 18.17 20.46 -6.48
N ASP A 334 19.08 20.66 -5.52
CA ASP A 334 20.33 19.92 -5.37
C ASP A 334 20.16 18.60 -4.58
N GLY A 335 18.93 18.22 -4.25
CA GLY A 335 18.60 16.99 -3.53
C GLY A 335 18.87 17.02 -2.03
N LYS A 336 19.13 18.18 -1.42
CA LYS A 336 19.30 18.32 0.03
C LYS A 336 17.95 18.44 0.74
N PRO A 337 17.77 17.94 1.97
CA PRO A 337 16.54 18.17 2.73
C PRO A 337 16.14 19.65 2.83
N SER A 338 14.84 19.94 2.81
CA SER A 338 14.32 21.27 3.15
C SER A 338 14.55 21.60 4.62
N PRO A 339 14.52 22.87 5.05
CA PRO A 339 14.75 23.25 6.44
C PRO A 339 13.82 22.54 7.44
N TRP A 340 12.56 22.35 7.08
CA TRP A 340 11.59 21.58 7.88
C TRP A 340 12.06 20.13 8.04
N LEU A 341 12.40 19.47 6.93
CA LEU A 341 12.85 18.08 6.93
C LEU A 341 14.16 17.93 7.73
N GLN A 342 15.07 18.89 7.59
CA GLN A 342 16.32 18.91 8.33
C GLN A 342 16.13 19.06 9.83
N SER A 343 15.20 19.91 10.27
CA SER A 343 14.84 20.06 11.69
C SER A 343 14.25 18.76 12.25
N PHE A 344 13.32 18.15 11.51
CA PHE A 344 12.75 16.86 11.87
C PHE A 344 13.82 15.77 12.02
N LEU A 345 14.71 15.64 11.02
CA LEU A 345 15.80 14.67 11.02
C LEU A 345 16.75 14.85 12.21
N THR A 346 17.03 16.11 12.57
CA THR A 346 17.88 16.44 13.72
C THR A 346 17.24 15.98 15.03
N HIS A 347 15.97 16.31 15.23
CA HIS A 347 15.21 15.87 16.41
C HIS A 347 15.13 14.35 16.53
N ALA A 348 14.86 13.65 15.42
CA ALA A 348 14.82 12.18 15.40
C ALA A 348 16.17 11.55 15.78
N MET A 349 17.30 12.13 15.34
CA MET A 349 18.63 11.67 15.74
C MET A 349 18.93 11.88 17.22
N GLU A 350 18.46 12.97 17.82
CA GLU A 350 18.64 13.24 19.25
C GLU A 350 17.89 12.21 20.10
N GLN A 351 16.65 11.89 19.73
CA GLN A 351 15.85 10.86 20.40
C GLN A 351 16.54 9.49 20.35
N LEU A 352 17.11 9.11 19.20
CA LEU A 352 17.87 7.86 19.08
C LEU A 352 19.13 7.80 19.94
N ARG A 353 19.85 8.92 20.05
CA ARG A 353 21.06 8.96 20.88
C ARG A 353 20.70 8.74 22.34
N ASN A 354 19.66 9.43 22.79
CA ASN A 354 19.17 9.32 24.16
C ASN A 354 18.62 7.92 24.50
N SER A 355 18.03 7.21 23.52
CA SER A 355 17.56 5.83 23.73
C SER A 355 18.71 4.81 23.82
N ASN A 356 19.80 5.01 23.07
CA ASN A 356 20.98 4.13 23.11
C ASN A 356 21.87 4.35 24.34
N ASP A 357 21.90 5.55 24.91
CA ASP A 357 22.62 5.81 26.16
C ASP A 357 21.90 5.20 27.38
N ASN A 358 20.59 5.02 27.30
CA ASN A 358 19.78 4.40 28.36
C ASN A 358 19.70 2.87 28.27
N SER A 359 20.02 2.25 27.13
CA SER A 359 20.09 0.78 26.99
C SER A 359 21.47 0.20 27.34
N ASN A 360 22.46 1.05 27.60
CA ASN A 360 23.78 0.69 28.12
C ASN A 360 23.93 0.96 29.63
N ARG A 361 22.82 1.26 30.33
CA ARG A 361 22.71 1.30 31.79
C ARG A 361 21.75 0.22 32.24
#